data_AF-A0A286U159-F1
#
_entry.id   AF-A0A286U159-F1
#
_cell.length_a   1.000
_cell.length_b   1.000
_cell.length_c   1.000
_cell.angle_alpha   90.00
_cell.angle_beta   90.00
_cell.angle_gamma   90.00
#
_symmetry.space_group_name_H-M   'P 1'
#
loop_
_entity.id
_entity.type
_entity.pdbx_description
1 polymer ?
#
loop_
_entity_poly.entity_id
_entity_poly.type
_entity_poly.pdbx_seq_one_letter_code
_entity_poly.pdbx_strand_id
1 'polypeptide(L)'
;MGKSTDAGSLGMLGSSRSTAEITQEVKEINKSGNNWVCGYVNVQHKKVGDLTIKCTGWNFSTPKPGTVICQARQEENVDNDWPDQFAIQVIETGKNFVKIRIRRIDKCADESPGWAQNLRIDITVNDWSTKE
;
A
#
# COMPACT_ATOMS: atom_id res chain seq x y z
N MET A 1 -33.96 -38.44 -13.26
CA MET A 1 -33.37 -37.83 -12.04
C MET A 1 -31.85 -37.84 -12.21
N GLY A 2 -31.30 -36.75 -12.76
CA GLY A 2 -29.85 -36.60 -12.93
C GLY A 2 -29.24 -36.08 -11.63
N LYS A 3 -28.22 -36.78 -11.11
CA LYS A 3 -27.46 -36.30 -9.95
C LYS A 3 -26.49 -35.22 -10.43
N SER A 4 -26.76 -33.96 -10.05
CA SER A 4 -25.77 -32.89 -10.06
C SER A 4 -24.69 -33.23 -9.04
N THR A 5 -23.43 -33.29 -9.48
CA THR A 5 -22.27 -33.28 -8.59
C THR A 5 -21.61 -31.91 -8.71
N ASP A 6 -22.15 -30.93 -8.00
CA ASP A 6 -21.45 -29.69 -7.70
C ASP A 6 -20.30 -30.00 -6.75
N ALA A 7 -19.13 -30.29 -7.31
CA ALA A 7 -17.89 -30.19 -6.58
C ALA A 7 -17.61 -28.71 -6.38
N GLY A 8 -18.04 -28.17 -5.23
CA GLY A 8 -17.69 -26.85 -4.77
C GLY A 8 -16.18 -26.65 -4.87
N SER A 9 -15.75 -25.72 -5.72
CA SER A 9 -14.36 -25.30 -5.81
C SER A 9 -13.95 -24.80 -4.43
N LEU A 10 -13.13 -25.60 -3.74
CA LEU A 10 -12.40 -25.15 -2.56
C LEU A 10 -11.48 -24.02 -3.03
N GLY A 11 -11.93 -22.79 -2.83
CA GLY A 11 -11.17 -21.59 -3.10
C GLY A 11 -9.77 -21.77 -2.53
N MET A 12 -8.77 -21.65 -3.39
CA MET A 12 -7.38 -21.68 -2.99
C MET A 12 -7.17 -20.55 -1.98
N LEU A 13 -7.20 -20.87 -0.69
CA LEU A 13 -6.70 -20.01 0.36
C LEU A 13 -5.24 -19.74 0.00
N GLY A 14 -5.00 -18.52 -0.48
CA GLY A 14 -3.72 -18.08 -0.98
C GLY A 14 -2.64 -18.42 0.03
N SER A 15 -1.70 -19.26 -0.40
CA SER A 15 -0.41 -19.39 0.26
C SER A 15 0.10 -17.98 0.54
N SER A 16 0.28 -17.63 1.82
CA SER A 16 0.91 -16.37 2.17
C SER A 16 2.35 -16.46 1.71
N ARG A 17 2.61 -16.07 0.46
CA ARG A 17 3.97 -15.79 0.01
C ARG A 17 4.51 -14.77 0.99
N SER A 18 5.65 -15.08 1.59
CA SER A 18 6.44 -14.13 2.36
C SER A 18 6.72 -12.93 1.45
N THR A 19 5.89 -11.89 1.55
CA THR A 19 6.17 -10.60 0.94
C THR A 19 7.26 -10.00 1.79
N ALA A 20 8.45 -9.81 1.24
CA ALA A 20 9.52 -9.11 1.92
C ALA A 20 8.97 -7.74 2.38
N GLU A 21 8.86 -7.56 3.70
CA GLU A 21 8.51 -6.27 4.30
C GLU A 21 9.76 -5.40 4.23
N ILE A 22 9.63 -4.20 3.65
CA ILE A 22 10.67 -3.17 3.72
C ILE A 22 10.24 -2.08 4.69
N THR A 23 11.21 -1.50 5.40
CA THR A 23 10.97 -0.33 6.25
C THR A 23 11.50 0.91 5.55
N GLN A 24 10.70 1.97 5.50
CA GLN A 24 11.11 3.25 4.94
C GLN A 24 10.66 4.38 5.86
N GLU A 25 11.56 5.35 6.07
CA GLU A 25 11.22 6.57 6.77
C GLU A 25 10.50 7.55 5.83
N VAL A 26 9.43 8.14 6.35
CA VAL A 26 8.60 9.09 5.60
C VAL A 26 9.31 10.43 5.50
N LYS A 27 9.28 11.00 4.29
CA LYS A 27 9.87 12.29 3.96
C LYS A 27 8.84 13.40 4.08
N GLU A 28 9.34 14.60 4.38
CA GLU A 28 8.55 15.85 4.44
C GLU A 28 7.29 15.72 5.29
N ILE A 29 7.46 15.27 6.54
CA ILE A 29 6.34 15.18 7.47
C ILE A 29 5.87 16.59 7.83
N ASN A 30 4.69 16.95 7.35
CA ASN A 30 4.05 18.23 7.57
C ASN A 30 2.77 18.05 8.37
N LYS A 31 2.54 18.93 9.35
CA LYS A 31 1.27 19.01 10.07
C LYS A 31 0.42 20.11 9.46
N SER A 32 -0.83 19.80 9.14
CA SER A 32 -1.79 20.75 8.58
C SER A 32 -3.07 20.74 9.41
N GLY A 33 -3.59 21.94 9.72
CA GLY A 33 -4.69 22.10 10.66
C GLY A 33 -4.39 21.47 12.03
N ASN A 34 -5.44 21.05 12.74
CA ASN A 34 -5.28 20.58 14.11
C ASN A 34 -4.85 19.12 14.23
N ASN A 35 -5.15 18.26 13.24
CA ASN A 35 -4.97 16.81 13.38
C ASN A 35 -4.47 16.10 12.10
N TRP A 36 -4.21 16.82 11.01
CA TRP A 36 -3.72 16.17 9.79
C TRP A 36 -2.21 16.17 9.75
N VAL A 37 -1.63 15.01 9.43
CA VAL A 37 -0.20 14.85 9.20
C VAL A 37 -0.03 14.22 7.83
N CYS A 38 0.80 14.80 6.98
CA CYS A 38 1.11 14.26 5.65
C CYS A 38 2.61 14.08 5.48
N GLY A 39 2.98 13.19 4.57
CA GLY A 39 4.35 12.94 4.14
C GLY A 39 4.33 11.96 2.98
N TYR A 40 5.49 11.56 2.48
CA TYR A 40 5.56 10.60 1.38
C TYR A 40 6.74 9.63 1.48
N VAL A 41 6.65 8.54 0.72
CA VAL A 41 7.74 7.59 0.51
C VAL A 41 7.95 7.34 -0.98
N ASN A 42 9.19 7.11 -1.40
CA ASN A 42 9.52 6.73 -2.77
C ASN A 42 9.90 5.26 -2.81
N VAL A 43 9.22 4.50 -3.65
CA VAL A 43 9.24 3.04 -3.60
C VAL A 43 9.42 2.48 -5.01
N GLN A 44 10.22 1.43 -5.11
CA GLN A 44 10.43 0.67 -6.32
C GLN A 44 10.34 -0.81 -5.98
N HIS A 45 9.76 -1.61 -6.87
CA HIS A 45 9.76 -3.04 -6.71
C HIS A 45 10.35 -3.71 -7.94
N LYS A 46 11.46 -4.44 -7.79
CA LYS A 46 12.13 -5.15 -8.90
C LYS A 46 11.65 -6.60 -9.06
N LYS A 47 10.69 -7.03 -8.24
CA LYS A 47 10.19 -8.42 -8.19
C LYS A 47 8.70 -8.43 -8.53
N VAL A 48 8.21 -9.59 -8.98
CA VAL A 48 6.78 -9.82 -9.19
C VAL A 48 6.10 -9.98 -7.84
N GLY A 49 4.89 -9.43 -7.71
CA GLY A 49 4.02 -9.60 -6.56
C GLY A 49 3.82 -8.33 -5.73
N ASP A 50 3.25 -8.54 -4.54
CA ASP A 50 2.90 -7.48 -3.61
C ASP A 50 4.15 -6.99 -2.85
N LEU A 51 4.26 -5.66 -2.70
CA LEU A 51 5.26 -5.03 -1.85
C LEU A 51 4.60 -4.57 -0.54
N THR A 52 5.10 -5.07 0.59
CA THR A 52 4.68 -4.60 1.91
C THR A 52 5.71 -3.61 2.46
N ILE A 53 5.24 -2.45 2.91
CA ILE A 53 6.09 -1.35 3.38
C ILE A 53 5.62 -0.89 4.75
N LYS A 54 6.54 -0.84 5.69
CA LYS A 54 6.36 -0.18 6.98
C LYS A 54 6.92 1.25 6.88
N CYS A 55 6.02 2.23 6.79
CA CYS A 55 6.35 3.64 6.71
C CYS A 55 6.51 4.21 8.12
N THR A 56 7.73 4.56 8.52
CA THR A 56 8.10 5.04 9.86
C THR A 56 8.39 6.54 9.89
N GLY A 57 8.72 7.10 11.05
CA GLY A 57 9.01 8.54 11.22
C GLY A 57 7.83 9.33 11.77
N TRP A 58 6.68 8.68 11.94
CA TRP A 58 5.49 9.28 12.52
C TRP A 58 5.59 9.38 14.05
N ASN A 59 4.76 10.25 14.61
CA ASN A 59 4.53 10.34 16.05
C ASN A 59 3.07 10.71 16.31
N PHE A 60 2.19 9.74 16.09
CA PHE A 60 0.75 9.89 16.26
C PHE A 60 0.38 9.92 17.75
N SER A 61 -0.71 10.60 18.07
CA SER A 61 -1.33 10.63 19.39
C SER A 61 -1.83 9.24 19.83
N THR A 62 -2.25 8.41 18.87
CA THR A 62 -2.81 7.07 19.06
C THR A 62 -2.22 6.06 18.06
N PRO A 63 -2.09 4.77 18.40
CA PRO A 63 -1.73 3.73 17.42
C PRO A 63 -2.81 3.48 16.35
N LYS A 64 -4.04 3.97 16.57
CA LYS A 64 -5.18 3.81 15.66
C LYS A 64 -5.70 5.20 15.23
N PRO A 65 -5.05 5.87 14.27
CA PRO A 65 -5.52 7.15 13.76
C PRO A 65 -6.90 6.99 13.10
N GLY A 66 -7.72 8.04 13.11
CA GLY A 66 -9.09 7.98 12.60
C GLY A 66 -9.19 7.73 11.10
N THR A 67 -8.22 8.18 10.31
CA THR A 67 -8.19 7.94 8.85
C THR A 67 -6.76 7.93 8.33
N VAL A 68 -6.47 7.04 7.38
CA VAL A 68 -5.22 7.01 6.62
C VAL A 68 -5.57 6.93 5.14
N ILE A 69 -5.08 7.89 4.36
CA ILE A 69 -5.25 7.95 2.91
C ILE A 69 -3.87 7.77 2.28
N CYS A 70 -3.76 6.85 1.34
CA CYS A 70 -2.55 6.63 0.55
C CYS A 70 -2.86 6.83 -0.93
N GLN A 71 -2.05 7.63 -1.60
CA GLN A 71 -2.21 7.92 -3.02
C GLN A 71 -0.88 7.69 -3.74
N ALA A 72 -0.90 6.84 -4.77
CA ALA A 72 0.21 6.74 -5.70
C ALA A 72 0.23 7.98 -6.60
N ARG A 73 1.40 8.61 -6.72
CA ARG A 73 1.73 9.54 -7.79
C ARG A 73 2.71 8.88 -8.72
N GLN A 74 2.37 8.96 -10.00
CA GLN A 74 3.14 8.44 -11.11
C GLN A 74 3.68 9.63 -11.89
N GLU A 75 4.81 10.19 -11.44
CA GLU A 75 5.39 11.36 -12.11
C GLU A 75 6.06 10.98 -13.45
N GLU A 76 6.70 9.80 -13.52
CA GLU A 76 7.41 9.34 -14.73
C GLU A 76 6.52 8.55 -15.72
N ASN A 77 5.35 8.07 -15.29
CA ASN A 77 4.54 7.15 -16.09
C ASN A 77 3.95 7.80 -17.34
N VAL A 78 3.51 9.06 -17.21
CA VAL A 78 2.85 9.80 -18.30
C VAL A 78 3.79 9.98 -19.49
N ASP A 79 5.07 10.20 -19.24
CA ASP A 79 6.05 10.48 -20.30
C ASP A 79 6.56 9.22 -21.00
N ASN A 80 6.34 8.03 -20.41
CA ASN A 80 6.87 6.77 -20.91
C ASN A 80 5.80 5.77 -21.38
N ASP A 81 4.52 6.12 -21.28
CA ASP A 81 3.38 5.28 -21.69
C ASP A 81 3.41 3.87 -21.07
N TRP A 82 3.88 3.74 -19.81
CA TRP A 82 3.88 2.44 -19.16
C TRP A 82 2.46 2.06 -18.70
N PRO A 83 2.05 0.79 -18.87
CA PRO A 83 0.71 0.34 -18.52
C PRO A 83 0.50 0.21 -17.00
N ASP A 84 1.53 0.49 -16.20
CA ASP A 84 1.59 0.25 -14.77
C ASP A 84 0.42 0.91 -14.03
N GLN A 85 -0.41 0.08 -13.38
CA GLN A 85 -1.49 0.53 -12.49
C GLN A 85 -1.30 -0.05 -11.10
N PHE A 86 -1.66 0.69 -10.05
CA PHE A 86 -1.38 0.29 -8.68
C PHE A 86 -2.59 0.39 -7.75
N ALA A 87 -2.74 -0.63 -6.90
CA ALA A 87 -3.62 -0.61 -5.74
C ALA A 87 -2.79 -0.49 -4.45
N ILE A 88 -3.28 0.31 -3.51
CA ILE A 88 -2.66 0.48 -2.19
C ILE A 88 -3.68 0.15 -1.12
N GLN A 89 -3.25 -0.62 -0.13
CA GLN A 89 -4.05 -0.99 1.02
C GLN A 89 -3.29 -0.67 2.30
N VAL A 90 -3.92 0.06 3.23
CA VAL A 90 -3.43 0.17 4.61
C VAL A 90 -3.75 -1.12 5.33
N ILE A 91 -2.73 -1.79 5.88
CA ILE A 91 -2.87 -3.11 6.52
C ILE A 91 -2.70 -3.05 8.03
N GLU A 92 -1.94 -2.08 8.55
CA GLU A 92 -1.72 -1.93 9.99
C GLU A 92 -1.29 -0.48 10.29
N THR A 93 -1.67 0.03 11.47
CA THR A 93 -1.18 1.30 11.99
C THR A 93 -0.61 1.09 13.39
N GLY A 94 0.40 1.88 13.73
CA GLY A 94 0.93 1.98 15.07
C GLY A 94 1.32 3.41 15.37
N LYS A 95 1.74 3.68 16.60
CA LYS A 95 2.00 5.04 17.07
C LYS A 95 3.05 5.78 16.23
N ASN A 96 4.00 5.04 15.66
CA ASN A 96 5.12 5.58 14.87
C ASN A 96 5.20 4.98 13.46
N PHE A 97 4.19 4.25 13.01
CA PHE A 97 4.20 3.63 11.69
C PHE A 97 2.83 3.52 11.04
N VAL A 98 2.83 3.55 9.72
CA VAL A 98 1.72 3.07 8.88
C VAL A 98 2.28 1.96 8.00
N LYS A 99 1.67 0.77 8.04
CA LYS A 99 2.04 -0.34 7.19
C LYS A 99 1.06 -0.43 6.03
N ILE A 100 1.59 -0.46 4.82
CA ILE A 100 0.82 -0.54 3.58
C ILE A 100 1.26 -1.73 2.74
N ARG A 101 0.34 -2.23 1.92
CA ARG A 101 0.60 -3.18 0.84
C ARG A 101 0.33 -2.48 -0.48
N ILE A 102 1.25 -2.64 -1.42
CA ILE A 102 1.15 -2.11 -2.78
C ILE A 102 1.16 -3.27 -3.75
N ARG A 103 0.21 -3.27 -4.67
CA ARG A 103 0.08 -4.28 -5.72
C ARG A 103 -0.03 -3.60 -7.08
N ARG A 104 0.73 -4.11 -8.05
CA ARG A 104 0.56 -3.77 -9.47
C ARG A 104 -0.66 -4.54 -10.03
N ILE A 105 -1.56 -3.86 -10.73
CA ILE A 105 -2.88 -4.38 -11.13
C ILE A 105 -3.19 -4.26 -12.63
N ASP A 106 -2.26 -3.78 -13.45
CA ASP A 106 -2.42 -3.80 -14.90
C ASP A 106 -2.26 -5.19 -15.50
N LYS A 107 -2.59 -5.30 -16.80
CA LYS A 107 -2.62 -6.57 -17.53
C LYS A 107 -1.28 -7.32 -17.53
N CYS A 108 -0.16 -6.61 -17.42
CA CYS A 108 1.18 -7.20 -17.47
C CYS A 108 1.79 -7.45 -16.08
N ALA A 109 1.01 -7.29 -15.00
CA ALA A 109 1.49 -7.39 -13.62
C ALA A 109 2.11 -8.75 -13.28
N ASP A 110 1.62 -9.84 -13.87
CA ASP A 110 2.11 -11.20 -13.63
C ASP A 110 3.17 -11.66 -14.65
N GLU A 111 3.34 -10.91 -15.76
CA GLU A 111 4.20 -11.29 -16.89
C GLU A 111 5.52 -10.51 -16.91
N SER A 112 5.56 -9.32 -16.30
CA SER A 112 6.73 -8.46 -16.29
C SER A 112 7.40 -8.40 -14.92
N PRO A 113 8.74 -8.48 -14.84
CA PRO A 113 9.43 -8.42 -13.56
C PRO A 113 9.39 -6.99 -13.00
N GLY A 114 8.66 -6.80 -11.91
CA GLY A 114 8.69 -5.57 -11.13
C GLY A 114 7.89 -4.40 -11.71
N TRP A 115 8.20 -3.22 -11.21
CA TRP A 115 7.59 -1.95 -11.59
C TRP A 115 8.57 -1.22 -12.49
N ALA A 116 8.08 -0.64 -13.59
CA ALA A 116 8.93 0.09 -14.52
C ALA A 116 9.41 1.45 -13.95
N GLN A 117 8.79 1.88 -12.86
CA GLN A 117 8.94 3.22 -12.30
C GLN A 117 9.22 3.23 -10.79
N ASN A 118 9.69 4.38 -10.32
CA ASN A 118 9.63 4.72 -8.90
C ASN A 118 8.26 5.36 -8.61
N LEU A 119 7.53 4.83 -7.64
CA LEU A 119 6.29 5.44 -7.18
C LEU A 119 6.56 6.33 -5.99
N ARG A 120 6.02 7.54 -6.04
CA ARG A 120 5.82 8.34 -4.84
C ARG A 120 4.46 7.97 -4.24
N ILE A 121 4.44 7.55 -2.98
CA ILE A 121 3.21 7.32 -2.24
C ILE A 121 3.04 8.46 -1.25
N ASP A 122 2.07 9.33 -1.50
CA ASP A 122 1.66 10.32 -0.51
C ASP A 122 0.78 9.64 0.54
N ILE A 123 1.07 9.94 1.80
CA ILE A 123 0.37 9.39 2.96
C ILE A 123 -0.17 10.58 3.74
N THR A 124 -1.50 10.62 3.91
CA THR A 124 -2.19 11.63 4.71
C THR A 124 -2.95 10.94 5.83
N VAL A 125 -2.69 11.34 7.08
CA VAL A 125 -3.22 10.72 8.28
C VAL A 125 -4.01 11.75 9.07
N ASN A 126 -5.22 11.41 9.48
CA ASN A 126 -5.96 12.12 10.51
C ASN A 126 -5.59 11.52 11.87
N ASP A 127 -4.70 12.17 12.60
CA ASP A 127 -4.25 11.83 13.95
C ASP A 127 -5.28 12.17 15.04
N TRP A 128 -6.56 12.23 14.68
CA TRP A 128 -7.66 12.30 15.63
C TRP A 128 -7.94 10.90 16.18
N SER A 129 -7.99 10.76 17.51
CA SER A 129 -8.62 9.61 18.18
C SER A 129 -10.04 9.98 18.59
N THR A 130 -11.03 9.16 18.24
CA THR A 130 -12.28 9.15 19.02
C THR A 130 -11.88 8.75 20.42
N LYS A 131 -12.12 9.61 21.42
CA LYS A 131 -12.07 9.18 22.81
C LYS A 131 -13.13 8.10 22.95
N GLU A 132 -12.70 6.85 23.17
CA GLU A 132 -13.59 5.78 23.62
C GLU A 132 -14.12 6.10 25.03
#